data_AF-A0A1B6IF39-F1
#
_entry.id   AF-A0A1B6IF39-F1
#
_cell.length_a   1.000
_cell.length_b   1.000
_cell.length_c   1.000
_cell.angle_alpha   90.00
_cell.angle_beta   90.00
_cell.angle_gamma   90.00
#
_symmetry.space_group_name_H-M   'P 1'
#
loop_
_entity.id
_entity.type
_entity.pdbx_description
1 polymer ?
#
loop_
_entity_poly.entity_id
_entity_poly.type
_entity_poly.pdbx_seq_one_letter_code
_entity_poly.pdbx_strand_id
1 'polypeptide(L)'
;MLPGTPSVFYGDEIGLDNLHDTDKQDFRDISHAHHLGMMHWRMNAQRTLHWLPRVQAHMPLDSARWISETAVLRDSSPSIYMHAIWREGNLVPNCAVKYIDKTLIVLERLYPRRHSYVIVANLGSETETRDLSKVFYGGHVVLSTGDHAGKYLTFHKLTMFPGEAMIVKLDK
;
A
#
# COMPACT_ATOMS: atom_id res chain seq x y z
N MET A 1 3.85 -4.63 -1.80
CA MET A 1 4.99 -5.18 -1.04
C MET A 1 4.91 -6.69 -0.79
N LEU A 2 3.83 -7.36 -1.19
CA LEU A 2 3.75 -8.82 -1.20
C LEU A 2 4.66 -9.43 -2.30
N PRO A 3 5.05 -10.72 -2.16
CA PRO A 3 5.71 -11.45 -3.24
C PRO A 3 4.79 -11.58 -4.46
N GLY A 4 5.37 -11.78 -5.65
CA GLY A 4 4.63 -11.84 -6.92
C GLY A 4 4.46 -10.47 -7.60
N THR A 5 3.68 -10.41 -8.67
CA THR A 5 3.53 -9.21 -9.50
C THR A 5 2.35 -8.36 -9.02
N PRO A 6 2.57 -7.09 -8.62
CA PRO A 6 1.47 -6.20 -8.29
C PRO A 6 0.71 -5.79 -9.57
N SER A 7 -0.61 -5.73 -9.50
CA SER A 7 -1.48 -5.11 -10.50
C SER A 7 -2.13 -3.89 -9.87
N VAL A 8 -2.15 -2.77 -10.58
CA VAL A 8 -2.77 -1.52 -10.14
C VAL A 8 -3.85 -1.17 -11.16
N PHE A 9 -5.07 -0.97 -10.71
CA PHE A 9 -6.15 -0.52 -11.58
C PHE A 9 -6.12 1.00 -11.68
N TYR A 10 -6.57 1.54 -12.82
CA TYR A 10 -6.53 2.99 -13.00
C TYR A 10 -7.47 3.66 -12.00
N GLY A 11 -7.03 4.77 -11.39
CA GLY A 11 -7.79 5.45 -10.36
C GLY A 11 -7.53 4.95 -8.94
N ASP A 12 -6.93 3.77 -8.75
CA ASP A 12 -6.51 3.28 -7.41
C ASP A 12 -5.54 4.28 -6.75
N GLU A 13 -4.70 4.94 -7.55
CA GLU A 13 -3.72 5.93 -7.11
C GLU A 13 -4.32 7.20 -6.49
N ILE A 14 -5.59 7.49 -6.82
CA ILE A 14 -6.36 8.63 -6.31
C ILE A 14 -7.58 8.19 -5.49
N GLY A 15 -7.76 6.89 -5.26
CA GLY A 15 -8.97 6.35 -4.66
C GLY A 15 -10.22 6.76 -5.42
N LEU A 16 -10.24 6.49 -6.73
CA LEU A 16 -11.40 6.72 -7.59
C LEU A 16 -12.53 5.78 -7.18
N ASP A 17 -13.68 6.35 -6.86
CA ASP A 17 -14.84 5.59 -6.38
C ASP A 17 -15.70 5.07 -7.55
N ASN A 18 -16.54 4.09 -7.25
CA ASN A 18 -17.54 3.60 -8.17
C ASN A 18 -18.59 4.67 -8.45
N LEU A 19 -19.21 4.59 -9.63
CA LEU A 19 -20.38 5.39 -9.93
C LEU A 19 -21.52 5.04 -8.99
N HIS A 20 -22.05 6.04 -8.30
CA HIS A 20 -23.24 5.93 -7.47
C HIS A 20 -24.43 6.52 -8.24
N ASP A 21 -25.23 5.66 -8.86
CA ASP A 21 -26.47 6.06 -9.54
C ASP A 21 -27.54 6.38 -8.48
N THR A 22 -27.60 7.63 -8.03
CA THR A 22 -28.54 8.11 -7.02
C THR A 22 -30.00 7.95 -7.44
N ASP A 23 -30.29 8.12 -8.73
CA ASP A 23 -31.66 8.07 -9.27
C ASP A 23 -32.04 6.66 -9.76
N LYS A 24 -31.07 5.72 -9.80
CA LYS A 24 -31.22 4.28 -10.12
C LYS A 24 -31.91 3.98 -11.45
N GLN A 25 -31.95 4.95 -12.36
CA GLN A 25 -32.75 4.88 -13.59
C GLN A 25 -31.91 4.98 -14.86
N ASP A 26 -30.84 5.77 -14.85
CA ASP A 26 -30.12 6.10 -16.09
C ASP A 26 -29.02 5.09 -16.46
N PHE A 27 -28.43 4.40 -15.49
CA PHE A 27 -27.24 3.55 -15.73
C PHE A 27 -27.33 2.16 -15.08
N ARG A 28 -28.55 1.66 -14.87
CA ARG A 28 -28.79 0.38 -14.19
C ARG A 28 -28.34 -0.83 -15.03
N ASP A 29 -28.54 -0.75 -16.34
CA ASP A 29 -28.14 -1.75 -17.32
C ASP A 29 -26.62 -1.94 -17.39
N ILE A 30 -25.87 -0.86 -17.16
CA ILE A 30 -24.40 -0.85 -17.10
C ILE A 30 -23.83 -0.88 -15.67
N SER A 31 -24.59 -1.39 -14.70
CA SER A 31 -24.13 -1.54 -13.30
C SER A 31 -22.80 -2.27 -13.14
N HIS A 32 -22.53 -3.26 -13.99
CA HIS A 32 -21.26 -3.97 -14.02
C HIS A 32 -20.07 -3.08 -14.42
N ALA A 33 -20.31 -1.97 -15.11
CA ALA A 33 -19.31 -0.99 -15.55
C ALA A 33 -19.22 0.23 -14.62
N HIS A 34 -19.89 0.25 -13.46
CA HIS A 34 -19.82 1.38 -12.51
C HIS A 34 -18.42 1.61 -11.95
N HIS A 35 -17.56 0.60 -11.97
CA HIS A 35 -16.14 0.72 -11.62
C HIS A 35 -15.28 1.38 -12.73
N LEU A 36 -15.85 1.58 -13.93
CA LEU A 36 -15.16 2.15 -15.08
C LEU A 36 -15.37 3.67 -15.20
N GLY A 37 -15.46 4.35 -14.05
CA GLY A 37 -15.56 5.81 -13.99
C GLY A 37 -14.45 6.50 -14.77
N MET A 38 -14.70 7.72 -15.24
CA MET A 38 -13.69 8.48 -15.98
C MET A 38 -12.57 8.94 -15.04
N MET A 39 -11.32 8.72 -15.48
CA MET A 39 -10.14 9.17 -14.75
C MET A 39 -10.13 10.70 -14.58
N HIS A 40 -9.73 11.14 -13.39
CA HIS A 40 -9.60 12.55 -13.07
C HIS A 40 -8.25 13.08 -13.52
N TRP A 41 -8.23 13.85 -14.60
CA TRP A 41 -7.02 14.54 -15.06
C TRP A 41 -7.04 16.00 -14.63
N ARG A 42 -5.84 16.61 -14.49
CA ARG A 42 -5.71 18.04 -14.12
C ARG A 42 -6.38 18.98 -15.13
N MET A 43 -6.45 18.58 -16.40
CA MET A 43 -7.09 19.37 -17.46
C MET A 43 -8.54 18.95 -17.65
N ASN A 44 -9.47 19.88 -17.41
CA ASN A 44 -10.87 19.67 -17.70
C ASN A 44 -11.10 19.70 -19.22
N ALA A 45 -11.47 18.56 -19.81
CA ALA A 45 -12.07 18.51 -21.14
C ALA A 45 -13.52 19.04 -21.08
N GLN A 46 -13.67 20.34 -20.84
CA GLN A 46 -14.91 20.97 -20.38
C GLN A 46 -15.96 21.23 -21.49
N ARG A 47 -15.87 20.54 -22.63
CA ARG A 47 -16.69 20.86 -23.82
C ARG A 47 -17.55 19.71 -24.35
N THR A 48 -17.44 18.52 -23.77
CA THR A 48 -18.20 17.34 -24.23
C THR A 48 -18.78 16.59 -23.05
N LEU A 49 -20.02 16.13 -23.20
CA LEU A 49 -20.65 15.23 -22.25
C LEU A 49 -19.84 13.93 -22.20
N HIS A 50 -19.62 13.46 -20.98
CA HIS A 50 -18.96 12.22 -20.70
C HIS A 50 -19.90 11.03 -20.95
N TRP A 51 -19.35 9.88 -21.32
CA TRP A 51 -20.15 8.66 -21.53
C TRP A 51 -20.68 8.08 -20.21
N LEU A 52 -19.97 8.32 -19.08
CA LEU A 52 -20.44 8.11 -17.72
C LEU A 52 -20.37 9.41 -16.91
N PRO A 53 -21.24 9.58 -15.90
CA PRO A 53 -21.11 10.67 -14.94
C PRO A 53 -19.73 10.67 -14.27
N ARG A 54 -19.26 11.85 -13.87
CA ARG A 54 -18.01 11.98 -13.13
C ARG A 54 -18.20 11.40 -11.72
N VAL A 55 -17.32 10.50 -11.33
CA VAL A 55 -17.32 9.86 -10.00
C VAL A 55 -16.49 10.68 -9.00
N GLN A 56 -16.55 10.34 -7.72
CA GLN A 56 -15.72 11.00 -6.71
C GLN A 56 -14.32 10.38 -6.65
N ALA A 57 -13.31 11.19 -6.34
CA ALA A 57 -11.98 10.69 -5.96
C ALA A 57 -11.68 11.12 -4.53
N HIS A 58 -11.16 10.19 -3.71
CA HIS A 58 -10.89 10.44 -2.30
C HIS A 58 -9.53 11.05 -2.02
N MET A 59 -8.60 11.01 -2.99
CA MET A 59 -7.25 11.51 -2.85
C MET A 59 -6.87 12.44 -4.02
N PRO A 60 -5.99 13.43 -3.79
CA PRO A 60 -5.48 14.26 -4.87
C PRO A 60 -4.58 13.48 -5.83
N LEU A 61 -4.42 13.96 -7.06
CA LEU A 61 -3.53 13.33 -8.06
C LEU A 61 -2.08 13.15 -7.59
N ASP A 62 -1.62 14.02 -6.70
CA ASP A 62 -0.26 13.96 -6.15
C ASP A 62 -0.07 12.74 -5.24
N SER A 63 -1.15 12.10 -4.77
CA SER A 63 -1.10 10.84 -4.01
C SER A 63 -0.59 9.67 -4.85
N ALA A 64 -0.62 9.76 -6.18
CA ALA A 64 0.00 8.77 -7.07
C ALA A 64 1.51 8.63 -6.84
N ARG A 65 2.15 9.63 -6.21
CA ARG A 65 3.56 9.54 -5.81
C ARG A 65 3.83 8.31 -4.95
N TRP A 66 2.90 7.91 -4.07
CA TRP A 66 3.09 6.75 -3.18
C TRP A 66 3.28 5.46 -3.97
N ILE A 67 2.50 5.26 -5.04
CA ILE A 67 2.64 4.09 -5.92
C ILE A 67 3.96 4.16 -6.67
N SER A 68 4.34 5.35 -7.17
CA SER A 68 5.61 5.51 -7.88
C SER A 68 6.83 5.25 -6.97
N GLU A 69 6.84 5.79 -5.76
CA GLU A 69 7.93 5.62 -4.79
C GLU A 69 8.02 4.17 -4.31
N THR A 70 6.87 3.52 -4.06
CA THR A 70 6.86 2.09 -3.73
C THR A 70 7.31 1.20 -4.90
N ALA A 71 7.03 1.58 -6.14
CA ALA A 71 7.53 0.89 -7.33
C ALA A 71 9.05 1.04 -7.48
N VAL A 72 9.59 2.24 -7.30
CA VAL A 72 11.05 2.50 -7.30
C VAL A 72 11.75 1.74 -6.18
N LEU A 73 11.17 1.72 -4.97
CA LEU A 73 11.70 0.95 -3.86
C LEU A 73 11.71 -0.55 -4.16
N ARG A 74 10.64 -1.04 -4.80
CA ARG A 74 10.53 -2.44 -5.21
C ARG A 74 11.61 -2.80 -6.22
N ASP A 75 11.84 -1.98 -7.24
CA ASP A 75 12.81 -2.23 -8.30
C ASP A 75 14.26 -2.22 -7.79
N SER A 76 14.57 -1.29 -6.88
CA SER A 76 15.91 -1.15 -6.30
C SER A 76 16.27 -2.20 -5.23
N SER A 77 15.29 -2.93 -4.69
CA SER A 77 15.48 -3.79 -3.50
C SER A 77 15.21 -5.27 -3.77
N PRO A 78 16.25 -6.13 -3.83
CA PRO A 78 16.10 -7.57 -4.04
C PRO A 78 15.20 -8.27 -3.02
N SER A 79 15.20 -7.78 -1.78
CA SER A 79 14.31 -8.26 -0.71
C SER A 79 12.83 -8.12 -1.06
N ILE A 80 12.47 -7.20 -1.95
CA ILE A 80 11.08 -6.90 -2.31
C ILE A 80 10.71 -7.52 -3.67
N TYR A 81 11.51 -7.33 -4.72
CA TYR A 81 11.14 -7.84 -6.06
C TYR A 81 11.31 -9.35 -6.21
N MET A 82 12.26 -9.98 -5.49
CA MET A 82 12.42 -11.44 -5.55
C MET A 82 11.25 -12.15 -4.86
N HIS A 83 10.86 -13.31 -5.38
CA HIS A 83 9.76 -14.11 -4.82
C HIS A 83 10.23 -15.08 -3.72
N ALA A 84 11.49 -15.52 -3.80
CA ALA A 84 12.06 -16.51 -2.90
C ALA A 84 13.59 -16.40 -2.84
N ILE A 85 14.18 -17.13 -1.90
CA ILE A 85 15.61 -17.23 -1.65
C ILE A 85 16.03 -18.68 -1.89
N TRP A 86 17.15 -18.88 -2.57
CA TRP A 86 17.78 -20.19 -2.66
C TRP A 86 18.58 -20.49 -1.39
N ARG A 87 18.23 -21.56 -0.67
CA ARG A 87 18.92 -22.00 0.55
C ARG A 87 19.01 -23.51 0.59
N GLU A 88 20.23 -24.04 0.74
CA GLU A 88 20.47 -25.48 0.99
C GLU A 88 19.79 -26.41 -0.05
N GLY A 89 19.79 -26.00 -1.33
CA GLY A 89 19.18 -26.77 -2.42
C GLY A 89 17.66 -26.61 -2.55
N ASN A 90 17.03 -25.80 -1.69
CA ASN A 90 15.60 -25.55 -1.69
C ASN A 90 15.28 -24.07 -1.92
N LEU A 91 14.12 -23.83 -2.52
CA LEU A 91 13.57 -22.49 -2.71
C LEU A 91 12.69 -22.13 -1.50
N VAL A 92 13.12 -21.16 -0.69
CA VAL A 92 12.43 -20.74 0.54
C VAL A 92 11.74 -19.39 0.32
N PRO A 93 10.48 -19.20 0.76
CA PRO A 93 9.79 -17.92 0.65
C PRO A 93 10.58 -16.78 1.30
N ASN A 94 10.63 -15.62 0.64
CA ASN A 94 11.35 -14.45 1.14
C ASN A 94 10.44 -13.47 1.92
N CYS A 95 9.21 -13.89 2.19
CA CYS A 95 8.19 -13.14 2.90
C CYS A 95 7.72 -13.95 4.10
N ALA A 96 7.68 -13.34 5.27
CA ALA A 96 7.20 -13.97 6.50
C ALA A 96 6.24 -13.05 7.24
N VAL A 97 5.07 -13.58 7.64
CA VAL A 97 4.18 -12.90 8.59
C VAL A 97 4.80 -13.05 9.97
N LYS A 98 5.13 -11.93 10.62
CA LYS A 98 5.77 -11.93 11.95
C LYS A 98 4.79 -11.63 13.07
N TYR A 99 3.79 -10.83 12.76
CA TYR A 99 2.72 -10.51 13.67
C TYR A 99 1.44 -10.31 12.87
N ILE A 100 0.35 -10.83 13.41
CA ILE A 100 -1.00 -10.62 12.90
C ILE A 100 -1.94 -10.63 14.10
N ASP A 101 -2.71 -9.57 14.25
CA ASP A 101 -3.85 -9.54 15.14
C ASP A 101 -5.12 -9.13 14.35
N LYS A 102 -6.15 -8.63 15.01
CA LYS A 102 -7.41 -8.23 14.35
C LYS A 102 -7.27 -6.97 13.48
N THR A 103 -6.31 -6.11 13.78
CA THR A 103 -6.20 -4.76 13.21
C THR A 103 -4.82 -4.51 12.61
N LEU A 104 -3.76 -5.05 13.19
CA LEU A 104 -2.37 -4.86 12.81
C LEU A 104 -1.79 -6.10 12.12
N ILE A 105 -1.13 -5.88 10.98
CA ILE A 105 -0.33 -6.89 10.28
C ILE A 105 1.12 -6.42 10.13
N VAL A 106 2.05 -7.35 10.36
CA VAL A 106 3.48 -7.12 10.20
C VAL A 106 4.11 -8.20 9.34
N LEU A 107 4.67 -7.78 8.21
CA LEU A 107 5.29 -8.64 7.22
C LEU A 107 6.77 -8.31 7.09
N GLU A 108 7.63 -9.32 7.15
CA GLU A 108 9.06 -9.20 6.86
C GLU A 108 9.35 -9.65 5.43
N ARG A 109 10.18 -8.87 4.73
CA ARG A 109 10.81 -9.20 3.45
C ARG A 109 12.32 -9.27 3.64
N LEU A 110 12.89 -10.45 3.38
CA LEU A 110 14.30 -10.76 3.60
C LEU A 110 14.98 -11.08 2.27
N TYR A 111 16.27 -10.75 2.14
CA TYR A 111 17.14 -11.37 1.13
C TYR A 111 18.59 -11.43 1.64
N PRO A 112 19.31 -12.56 1.44
CA PRO A 112 20.66 -12.72 1.97
C PRO A 112 21.57 -11.58 1.55
N ARG A 113 22.36 -11.08 2.52
CA ARG A 113 23.34 -10.00 2.33
C ARG A 113 22.75 -8.65 1.87
N ARG A 114 21.43 -8.50 1.79
CA ARG A 114 20.74 -7.22 1.53
C ARG A 114 20.05 -6.71 2.79
N HIS A 115 19.46 -5.52 2.71
CA HIS A 115 18.66 -4.97 3.80
C HIS A 115 17.31 -5.70 3.88
N SER A 116 16.85 -5.95 5.10
CA SER A 116 15.51 -6.46 5.36
C SER A 116 14.52 -5.32 5.47
N TYR A 117 13.30 -5.55 5.00
CA TYR A 117 12.22 -4.57 5.06
C TYR A 117 11.05 -5.15 5.84
N VAL A 118 10.43 -4.33 6.67
CA VAL A 118 9.22 -4.68 7.39
C VAL A 118 8.10 -3.77 6.92
N ILE A 119 6.95 -4.36 6.63
CA ILE A 119 5.72 -3.64 6.36
C ILE A 119 4.86 -3.77 7.62
N VAL A 120 4.45 -2.65 8.16
CA VAL A 120 3.48 -2.57 9.25
C VAL A 120 2.25 -1.85 8.71
N ALA A 121 1.06 -2.42 8.88
CA ALA A 121 -0.18 -1.77 8.52
C ALA A 121 -1.25 -1.97 9.59
N ASN A 122 -1.89 -0.87 9.99
CA ASN A 122 -3.10 -0.88 10.80
C ASN A 122 -4.32 -0.79 9.87
N LEU A 123 -5.00 -1.92 9.72
CA LEU A 123 -6.22 -2.10 8.95
C LEU A 123 -7.48 -1.90 9.82
N GLY A 124 -7.32 -1.59 11.10
CA GLY A 124 -8.41 -1.29 12.02
C GLY A 124 -8.92 0.15 11.92
N SER A 125 -10.03 0.40 12.62
CA SER A 125 -10.65 1.73 12.76
C SER A 125 -10.11 2.55 13.94
N GLU A 126 -9.24 1.96 14.76
CA GLU A 126 -8.72 2.58 16.00
C GLU A 126 -7.20 2.70 15.98
N THR A 127 -6.68 3.67 16.73
CA THR A 127 -5.23 3.84 16.92
C THR A 127 -4.71 2.72 17.81
N GLU A 128 -3.72 1.98 17.32
CA GLU A 128 -3.13 0.86 18.05
C GLU A 128 -1.73 1.22 18.52
N THR A 129 -1.40 0.81 19.75
CA THR A 129 -0.02 0.85 20.26
C THR A 129 0.41 -0.54 20.67
N ARG A 130 1.51 -1.02 20.09
CA ARG A 130 2.04 -2.36 20.32
C ARG A 130 3.54 -2.35 20.58
N ASP A 131 3.98 -3.29 21.40
CA ASP A 131 5.39 -3.60 21.59
C ASP A 131 5.75 -4.82 20.74
N LEU A 132 6.58 -4.60 19.73
CA LEU A 132 7.13 -5.60 18.82
C LEU A 132 8.65 -5.76 19.00
N SER A 133 9.22 -5.26 20.10
CA SER A 133 10.66 -5.34 20.41
C SER A 133 11.19 -6.77 20.49
N LYS A 134 10.32 -7.73 20.81
CA LYS A 134 10.64 -9.18 20.80
C LYS A 134 10.93 -9.72 19.40
N VAL A 135 10.43 -9.05 18.37
CA VAL A 135 10.56 -9.47 16.96
C VAL A 135 11.62 -8.64 16.24
N PHE A 136 11.59 -7.32 16.44
CA PHE A 136 12.48 -6.38 15.78
C PHE A 136 12.97 -5.33 16.79
N TYR A 137 14.20 -4.87 16.66
CA TYR A 137 14.72 -3.81 17.53
C TYR A 137 14.30 -2.42 17.03
N GLY A 138 14.75 -2.05 15.83
CA GLY A 138 14.53 -0.74 15.23
C GLY A 138 14.89 -0.68 13.75
N GLY A 139 14.66 0.48 13.15
CA GLY A 139 15.00 0.73 11.75
C GLY A 139 14.55 2.10 11.26
N HIS A 140 14.85 2.39 10.00
CA HIS A 140 14.50 3.66 9.37
C HIS A 140 13.23 3.52 8.53
N VAL A 141 12.25 4.39 8.75
CA VAL A 141 11.03 4.43 7.95
C VAL A 141 11.35 5.00 6.57
N VAL A 142 11.18 4.17 5.55
CA VAL A 142 11.46 4.54 4.15
C VAL A 142 10.24 5.23 3.55
N LEU A 143 9.06 4.67 3.77
CA LEU A 143 7.77 5.19 3.29
C LEU A 143 6.73 5.00 4.39
N SER A 144 5.83 5.97 4.56
CA SER A 144 4.72 5.91 5.51
C SER A 144 3.56 6.70 4.95
N THR A 145 2.34 6.20 5.10
CA THR A 145 1.13 6.97 4.75
C THR A 145 0.82 8.07 5.78
N GLY A 146 1.46 8.03 6.95
CA GLY A 146 1.42 9.07 7.98
C GLY A 146 2.69 9.93 8.00
N ASP A 147 2.94 10.62 9.11
CA ASP A 147 4.08 11.54 9.27
C ASP A 147 5.38 10.85 9.74
N HIS A 148 5.56 9.56 9.47
CA HIS A 148 6.71 8.80 9.96
C HIS A 148 7.86 8.70 8.97
N ALA A 149 7.69 9.15 7.72
CA ALA A 149 8.71 9.00 6.67
C ALA A 149 10.05 9.66 7.04
N GLY A 150 11.15 8.94 6.83
CA GLY A 150 12.52 9.40 7.12
C GLY A 150 12.93 9.36 8.61
N LYS A 151 12.00 9.05 9.52
CA LYS A 151 12.29 8.98 10.96
C LYS A 151 12.83 7.59 11.34
N TYR A 152 13.64 7.56 12.39
CA TYR A 152 14.04 6.30 13.02
C TYR A 152 12.92 5.81 13.94
N LEU A 153 12.62 4.53 13.89
CA LEU A 153 11.53 3.89 14.61
C LEU A 153 12.08 2.79 15.51
N THR A 154 11.65 2.78 16.77
CA THR A 154 11.89 1.68 17.70
C THR A 154 10.61 0.86 17.86
N PHE A 155 10.72 -0.46 17.78
CA PHE A 155 9.55 -1.34 17.85
C PHE A 155 9.06 -1.60 19.27
N HIS A 156 9.75 -1.09 20.30
CA HIS A 156 9.31 -1.16 21.70
C HIS A 156 7.95 -0.46 21.93
N LYS A 157 7.67 0.62 21.20
CA LYS A 157 6.39 1.33 21.29
C LYS A 157 5.99 1.84 19.91
N LEU A 158 5.43 0.94 19.11
CA LEU A 158 4.91 1.24 17.80
C LEU A 158 3.47 1.75 17.93
N THR A 159 3.23 3.02 17.61
CA THR A 159 1.90 3.61 17.52
C THR A 159 1.52 3.79 16.05
N MET A 160 0.35 3.27 15.66
CA MET A 160 -0.16 3.34 14.29
C MET A 160 -1.58 3.90 14.28
N PHE A 161 -1.83 4.92 13.47
CA PHE A 161 -3.17 5.47 13.28
C PHE A 161 -4.06 4.55 12.41
N PRO A 162 -5.39 4.68 12.46
CA PRO A 162 -6.30 3.91 11.61
C PRO A 162 -5.96 4.07 10.12
N GLY A 163 -5.85 2.96 9.40
CA GLY A 163 -5.48 2.96 7.97
C GLY A 163 -4.01 3.31 7.69
N GLU A 164 -3.18 3.51 8.72
CA GLU A 164 -1.78 3.83 8.53
C GLU A 164 -0.97 2.59 8.13
N ALA A 165 -0.10 2.76 7.12
CA ALA A 165 0.87 1.77 6.72
C ALA A 165 2.26 2.39 6.56
N MET A 166 3.30 1.64 6.91
CA MET A 166 4.68 2.06 6.76
C MET A 166 5.59 0.91 6.34
N ILE A 167 6.67 1.27 5.66
CA ILE A 167 7.75 0.39 5.24
C ILE A 167 9.00 0.83 5.97
N VAL A 168 9.53 -0.07 6.80
CA VAL A 168 10.70 0.16 7.65
C VAL A 168 11.86 -0.67 7.11
N LYS A 169 12.99 -0.02 6.87
CA LYS A 169 14.26 -0.68 6.59
C LYS A 169 14.89 -1.03 7.94
N LEU A 170 15.01 -2.31 8.24
CA LEU A 170 15.56 -2.78 9.52
C LEU A 170 17.05 -2.48 9.62
N ASP A 171 17.48 -2.20 10.84
CA ASP A 171 18.89 -2.22 11.20
C ASP A 171 19.40 -3.66 11.15
N LYS A 172 20.62 -3.82 10.67
CA LYS A 172 21.24 -5.14 10.45
C LYS A 172 22.11 -5.53 11.63
#